data_AF-A0A3D8QCB4-F1
#
_entry.id   AF-A0A3D8QCB4-F1
#
_cell.length_a   1.000
_cell.length_b   1.000
_cell.length_c   1.000
_cell.angle_alpha   90.00
_cell.angle_beta   90.00
_cell.angle_gamma   90.00
#
_symmetry.space_group_name_H-M   'P 1'
#
loop_
_entity.id
_entity.type
_entity.pdbx_description
1 polymer ?
#
loop_
_entity_poly.entity_id
_entity_poly.type
_entity_poly.pdbx_seq_one_letter_code
_entity_poly.pdbx_strand_id
1 'polypeptide(L)'
;MPVPSHGSSSGPLIFKDSPFYRIERQLTPTIECKAREHTRDSVELKIHLDENTTSRLLVDPKLRVMIFCAADSGLNPYTKSDIAFPHQVELKANLDEVKANLRGLKNKPGTTRPADITNYIRKKAGYPNHVVMTYALTQKRFFVVANLVECTAIEELVDKLKRRKTITKEQVLQEMKSKAEDADIVATSTVMSLKCPLSTQRIEVPCRSVLCTHNQCFDASSFLQLQEQAPTWSCPVCAKSTSYESLNVDQYVDDILHSTPHDVEQVIIEPDGQWSNPKDEVAVTGPGSVTPATDDDDLIEIKEPGVTPVKQEHLPAIDLLQQTPATSREQSSTWSTNKRPAPVIDLTGSDDDDDSPIRPPKRQAVQMHRTLPRQDSRSSYTGGYSLPPFVAD
;
A
#
# COMPACT_ATOMS: atom_id res chain seq x y z
N MET A 1 -34.44 2.95 40.13
CA MET A 1 -32.97 3.12 40.12
C MET A 1 -32.47 2.83 38.72
N PRO A 2 -32.06 3.83 37.93
CA PRO A 2 -31.48 3.56 36.62
C PRO A 2 -30.09 2.96 36.79
N VAL A 3 -29.86 1.84 36.11
CA VAL A 3 -28.57 1.14 36.04
C VAL A 3 -27.56 2.03 35.32
N PRO A 4 -26.36 2.28 35.88
CA PRO A 4 -25.34 3.05 35.19
C PRO A 4 -24.86 2.26 33.96
N SER A 5 -25.01 2.85 32.79
CA SER A 5 -24.38 2.35 31.57
C SER A 5 -22.86 2.43 31.77
N HIS A 6 -22.23 1.27 31.93
CA HIS A 6 -20.78 1.15 31.87
C HIS A 6 -20.31 1.73 30.54
N GLY A 7 -19.74 2.93 30.59
CA GLY A 7 -18.91 3.42 29.50
C GLY A 7 -17.79 2.40 29.32
N SER A 8 -17.82 1.70 28.20
CA SER A 8 -16.71 0.87 27.74
C SER A 8 -15.47 1.76 27.75
N SER A 9 -14.61 1.61 28.76
CA SER A 9 -13.27 2.14 28.70
C SER A 9 -12.56 1.33 27.62
N SER A 10 -12.58 1.82 26.38
CA SER A 10 -11.78 1.27 25.30
C SER A 10 -10.34 1.20 25.81
N GLY A 11 -9.76 0.00 25.85
CA GLY A 11 -8.36 -0.19 26.23
C GLY A 11 -7.41 0.66 25.38
N PRO A 12 -6.14 0.79 25.78
CA PRO A 12 -5.17 1.58 25.03
C PRO A 12 -5.07 1.08 23.58
N LEU A 13 -5.18 2.01 22.62
CA LEU A 13 -5.05 1.69 21.20
C LEU A 13 -3.58 1.46 20.86
N ILE A 14 -3.21 0.21 20.60
CA ILE A 14 -1.82 -0.19 20.28
C ILE A 14 -1.71 -0.38 18.78
N PHE A 15 -0.69 0.22 18.15
CA PHE A 15 -0.41 0.07 16.72
C PHE A 15 0.65 -1.00 16.45
N LYS A 16 0.69 -1.54 15.23
CA LYS A 16 1.82 -2.35 14.77
C LYS A 16 3.09 -1.50 14.72
N ASP A 17 4.22 -2.15 14.99
CA ASP A 17 5.53 -1.50 15.00
C ASP A 17 5.95 -1.13 13.58
N SER A 18 6.75 -0.07 13.47
CA SER A 18 7.32 0.41 12.21
C SER A 18 8.81 0.70 12.41
N PRO A 19 9.70 0.36 11.47
CA PRO A 19 11.10 0.74 11.56
C PRO A 19 11.31 2.25 11.35
N PHE A 20 10.37 2.94 10.68
CA PHE A 20 10.49 4.35 10.30
C PHE A 20 10.22 5.31 11.45
N TYR A 21 9.55 4.85 12.51
CA TYR A 21 9.28 5.67 13.68
C TYR A 21 9.05 4.83 14.93
N ARG A 22 9.35 5.39 16.10
CA ARG A 22 8.98 4.85 17.40
C ARG A 22 8.01 5.80 18.09
N ILE A 23 6.87 5.28 18.56
CA ILE A 23 5.94 6.07 19.38
C ILE A 23 6.59 6.30 20.74
N GLU A 24 6.85 7.57 21.08
CA GLU A 24 7.44 7.94 22.36
C GLU A 24 6.36 8.18 23.41
N ARG A 25 5.34 8.97 23.06
CA ARG A 25 4.29 9.35 24.01
C ARG A 25 2.99 9.74 23.31
N GLN A 26 1.87 9.35 23.91
CA GLN A 26 0.54 9.81 23.51
C GLN A 26 0.28 11.23 24.01
N LEU A 27 -0.13 12.13 23.10
CA LEU A 27 -0.37 13.55 23.39
C LEU A 27 -1.84 13.89 23.65
N THR A 28 -2.76 13.06 23.19
CA THR A 28 -4.22 13.26 23.34
C THR A 28 -4.88 11.97 23.78
N PRO A 29 -6.03 12.01 24.48
CA PRO A 29 -6.84 10.81 24.63
C PRO A 29 -7.24 10.25 23.26
N THR A 30 -7.52 8.96 23.20
CA THR A 30 -8.08 8.32 22.01
C THR A 30 -9.52 8.76 21.83
N ILE A 31 -9.87 9.23 20.63
CA ILE A 31 -11.21 9.70 20.31
C ILE A 31 -11.88 8.74 19.32
N GLU A 32 -13.09 8.30 19.66
CA GLU A 32 -13.92 7.47 18.78
C GLU A 32 -14.55 8.31 17.67
N CYS A 33 -14.31 7.91 16.44
CA CYS A 33 -15.01 8.36 15.23
C CYS A 33 -16.15 7.38 14.96
N LYS A 34 -17.39 7.82 15.22
CA LYS A 34 -18.59 7.01 15.02
C LYS A 34 -18.80 6.69 13.53
N ALA A 35 -19.44 5.56 13.24
CA ALA A 35 -19.91 5.25 11.89
C ALA A 35 -20.95 6.29 11.41
N ARG A 36 -20.81 6.71 10.16
CA ARG A 36 -21.63 7.73 9.47
C ARG A 36 -21.83 7.32 8.02
N GLU A 37 -22.94 6.65 7.71
CA GLU A 37 -23.17 6.12 6.36
C GLU A 37 -23.63 7.16 5.34
N HIS A 38 -24.21 8.29 5.81
CA HIS A 38 -24.84 9.29 4.93
C HIS A 38 -24.44 10.73 5.25
N THR A 39 -23.75 10.97 6.36
CA THR A 39 -23.45 12.32 6.85
C THR A 39 -21.94 12.53 7.05
N ARG A 40 -21.55 13.80 7.09
CA ARG A 40 -20.22 14.24 7.52
C ARG A 40 -20.24 14.41 9.04
N ASP A 41 -19.14 14.08 9.69
CA ASP A 41 -18.91 14.34 11.12
C ASP A 41 -17.48 14.84 11.32
N SER A 42 -17.18 15.38 12.50
CA SER A 42 -15.85 15.90 12.82
C SER A 42 -15.49 15.67 14.27
N VAL A 43 -14.24 15.27 14.47
CA VAL A 43 -13.64 15.11 15.80
C VAL A 43 -12.48 16.07 15.97
N GLU A 44 -12.31 16.57 17.18
CA GLU A 44 -11.30 17.57 17.53
C GLU A 44 -10.29 16.97 18.52
N LEU A 45 -9.01 16.96 18.15
CA LEU A 45 -7.90 16.62 19.02
C LEU A 45 -7.25 17.93 19.52
N LYS A 46 -7.22 18.12 20.84
CA LYS A 46 -6.58 19.28 21.48
C LYS A 46 -5.21 18.90 22.01
N ILE A 47 -4.16 19.34 21.34
CA ILE A 47 -2.77 19.03 21.67
C ILE A 47 -2.19 20.17 22.51
N HIS A 48 -1.69 19.84 23.69
CA HIS A 48 -0.94 20.74 24.55
C HIS A 48 0.48 20.21 24.68
N LEU A 49 1.46 21.02 24.28
CA LEU A 49 2.86 20.66 24.44
C LEU A 49 3.36 21.19 25.78
N ASP A 50 4.01 20.32 26.55
CA ASP A 50 4.78 20.74 27.72
C ASP A 50 6.10 21.42 27.29
N GLU A 51 6.76 22.07 28.25
CA GLU A 51 7.99 22.83 28.00
C GLU A 51 9.14 21.94 27.50
N ASN A 52 9.26 20.73 28.05
CA ASN A 52 10.27 19.76 27.64
C ASN A 52 10.07 19.31 26.18
N THR A 53 8.86 18.88 25.83
CA THR A 53 8.49 18.43 24.48
C THR A 53 8.63 19.55 23.48
N THR A 54 8.25 20.78 23.85
CA THR A 54 8.41 21.95 23.00
C THR A 54 9.88 22.20 22.68
N SER A 55 10.73 22.20 23.71
CA SER A 55 12.18 22.42 23.55
C SER A 55 12.80 21.33 22.68
N ARG A 56 12.44 20.06 22.92
CA ARG A 56 12.92 18.93 22.12
C ARG A 56 12.43 18.97 20.66
N LEU A 57 11.17 19.31 20.40
CA LEU A 57 10.63 19.46 19.03
C LEU A 57 11.23 20.63 18.23
N LEU A 58 11.87 21.59 18.91
CA LEU A 58 12.58 22.70 18.28
C LEU A 58 14.02 22.33 17.92
N VAL A 59 14.66 21.49 18.73
CA VAL A 59 16.08 21.11 18.58
C VAL A 59 16.24 19.84 17.74
N ASP A 60 15.41 18.83 17.98
CA ASP A 60 15.54 17.51 17.37
C ASP A 60 14.68 17.39 16.10
N PRO A 61 15.31 17.31 14.90
CA PRO A 61 14.58 17.15 13.66
C PRO A 61 13.93 15.77 13.50
N LYS A 62 14.30 14.76 14.31
CA LYS A 62 13.70 13.43 14.29
C LYS A 62 12.37 13.37 15.01
N LEU A 63 12.14 14.27 15.96
CA LEU A 63 10.88 14.31 16.68
C LEU A 63 9.78 14.91 15.81
N ARG A 64 8.66 14.20 15.78
CA ARG A 64 7.48 14.57 15.00
C ARG A 64 6.23 14.37 15.84
N VAL A 65 5.23 15.22 15.60
CA VAL A 65 3.87 15.02 16.09
C VAL A 65 3.04 14.48 14.95
N MET A 66 2.52 13.27 15.12
CA MET A 66 1.79 12.56 14.09
C MET A 66 0.40 12.14 14.57
N ILE A 67 -0.56 12.15 13.66
CA ILE A 67 -1.91 11.64 13.88
C ILE A 67 -1.97 10.20 13.41
N PHE A 68 -2.40 9.33 14.33
CA PHE A 68 -2.65 7.93 14.08
C PHE A 68 -4.15 7.67 14.07
N CYS A 69 -4.59 6.77 13.20
CA CYS A 69 -5.97 6.32 13.15
C CYS A 69 -6.01 4.82 12.88
N ALA A 70 -6.94 4.12 13.52
CA ALA A 70 -7.21 2.71 13.28
C ALA A 70 -8.71 2.49 13.14
N ALA A 71 -9.10 1.53 12.29
CA ALA A 71 -10.46 1.03 12.27
C ALA A 71 -10.72 0.18 13.53
N ASP A 72 -11.96 0.19 14.01
CA ASP A 72 -12.39 -0.76 15.03
C ASP A 72 -12.28 -2.18 14.48
N SER A 73 -11.40 -2.97 15.08
CA SER A 73 -11.16 -4.36 14.68
C SER A 73 -12.15 -5.32 15.32
N GLY A 74 -12.88 -4.90 16.37
CA GLY A 74 -13.74 -5.79 17.17
C GLY A 74 -12.98 -6.94 17.86
N LEU A 75 -11.64 -6.93 17.80
CA LEU A 75 -10.76 -7.93 18.39
C LEU A 75 -10.34 -7.49 19.80
N ASN A 76 -9.67 -8.40 20.53
CA ASN A 76 -9.24 -8.15 21.91
C ASN A 76 -8.44 -6.84 22.04
N PRO A 77 -8.56 -6.11 23.17
CA PRO A 77 -7.85 -4.84 23.41
C PRO A 77 -6.31 -4.90 23.29
N TYR A 78 -5.74 -6.09 23.35
CA TYR A 78 -4.29 -6.32 23.22
C TYR A 78 -3.81 -6.49 21.77
N THR A 79 -4.74 -6.48 20.80
CA THR A 79 -4.42 -6.69 19.39
C THR A 79 -3.81 -5.43 18.81
N LYS A 80 -2.61 -5.56 18.23
CA LYS A 80 -1.97 -4.44 17.51
C LYS A 80 -2.78 -4.10 16.28
N SER A 81 -3.17 -2.84 16.17
CA SER A 81 -4.00 -2.31 15.09
C SER A 81 -3.14 -1.80 13.93
N ASP A 82 -3.66 -2.02 12.73
CA ASP A 82 -3.13 -1.41 11.52
C ASP A 82 -3.53 0.07 11.44
N ILE A 83 -2.66 0.89 10.86
CA ILE A 83 -3.01 2.27 10.56
C ILE A 83 -4.02 2.27 9.41
N ALA A 84 -5.16 2.90 9.64
CA ALA A 84 -6.22 3.05 8.67
C ALA A 84 -7.06 4.27 9.02
N PHE A 85 -7.21 5.18 8.04
CA PHE A 85 -8.13 6.30 8.15
C PHE A 85 -9.44 5.99 7.42
N PRO A 86 -10.54 6.68 7.78
CA PRO A 86 -11.73 6.75 6.96
C PRO A 86 -11.42 7.06 5.49
N HIS A 87 -12.19 6.49 4.56
CA HIS A 87 -11.93 6.72 3.14
C HIS A 87 -12.13 8.20 2.77
N GLN A 88 -13.27 8.79 3.11
CA GLN A 88 -13.44 10.25 2.98
C GLN A 88 -13.00 10.90 4.29
N VAL A 89 -11.77 11.42 4.29
CA VAL A 89 -11.15 12.08 5.44
C VAL A 89 -10.41 13.33 5.01
N GLU A 90 -10.52 14.37 5.84
CA GLU A 90 -9.83 15.65 5.72
C GLU A 90 -9.25 15.97 7.10
N LEU A 91 -8.00 16.43 7.15
CA LEU A 91 -7.31 16.77 8.39
C LEU A 91 -6.88 18.24 8.35
N LYS A 92 -7.23 18.99 9.38
CA LYS A 92 -6.79 20.38 9.58
C LYS A 92 -6.09 20.53 10.90
N ALA A 93 -4.99 21.26 10.94
CA ALA A 93 -4.28 21.61 12.15
C ALA A 93 -4.17 23.15 12.23
N ASN A 94 -4.72 23.74 13.29
CA ASN A 94 -4.80 25.20 13.48
C ASN A 94 -5.41 25.95 12.28
N LEU A 95 -6.46 25.37 11.67
CA LEU A 95 -7.17 25.84 10.47
C LEU A 95 -6.45 25.58 9.14
N ASP A 96 -5.18 25.20 9.16
CA ASP A 96 -4.43 24.86 7.95
C ASP A 96 -4.72 23.42 7.53
N GLU A 97 -4.93 23.22 6.23
CA GLU A 97 -5.16 21.89 5.65
C GLU A 97 -3.85 21.09 5.61
N VAL A 98 -3.87 19.90 6.21
CA VAL A 98 -2.73 19.00 6.26
C VAL A 98 -2.68 18.19 4.96
N LYS A 99 -1.70 18.49 4.10
CA LYS A 99 -1.46 17.76 2.85
C LYS A 99 -0.75 16.43 3.11
N ALA A 100 -1.47 15.45 3.64
CA ALA A 100 -0.97 14.11 3.89
C ALA A 100 -1.74 13.06 3.07
N ASN A 101 -1.04 12.00 2.64
CA ASN A 101 -1.72 10.84 2.08
C ASN A 101 -2.28 9.98 3.23
N LEU A 102 -3.58 10.15 3.48
CA LEU A 102 -4.33 9.39 4.50
C LEU A 102 -4.96 8.11 3.93
N ARG A 103 -4.88 7.91 2.62
CA ARG A 103 -5.45 6.75 1.92
C ARG A 103 -4.33 5.79 1.54
N GLY A 104 -4.33 4.63 2.20
CA GLY A 104 -3.52 3.49 1.77
C GLY A 104 -4.08 2.84 0.50
N LEU A 105 -3.49 1.72 0.12
CA LEU A 105 -4.00 0.85 -0.93
C LEU A 105 -5.43 0.42 -0.60
N LYS A 106 -6.32 0.52 -1.59
CA LYS A 106 -7.74 0.16 -1.45
C LYS A 106 -7.86 -1.27 -0.88
N ASN A 107 -8.69 -1.43 0.14
CA ASN A 107 -8.96 -2.70 0.83
C ASN A 107 -7.76 -3.35 1.53
N LYS A 108 -6.64 -2.65 1.73
CA LYS A 108 -5.48 -3.16 2.48
C LYS A 108 -5.16 -2.22 3.66
N PRO A 109 -5.84 -2.35 4.81
CA PRO A 109 -5.46 -1.64 6.03
C PRO A 109 -3.98 -1.85 6.36
N GLY A 110 -3.33 -0.84 6.95
CA GLY A 110 -1.91 -0.90 7.28
C GLY A 110 -0.98 -0.47 6.16
N THR A 111 -1.49 -0.16 4.96
CA THR A 111 -0.71 0.35 3.82
C THR A 111 -0.67 1.89 3.74
N THR A 112 -1.06 2.57 4.81
CA THR A 112 -0.96 4.03 4.95
C THR A 112 -0.11 4.37 6.16
N ARG A 113 0.55 5.52 6.11
CA ARG A 113 1.36 6.05 7.22
C ARG A 113 0.56 7.00 8.11
N PRO A 114 1.03 7.28 9.34
CA PRO A 114 0.49 8.35 10.17
C PRO A 114 0.62 9.71 9.47
N ALA A 115 -0.26 10.65 9.82
CA ALA A 115 -0.21 12.00 9.25
C ALA A 115 0.74 12.89 10.04
N ASP A 116 1.81 13.38 9.42
CA ASP A 116 2.72 14.34 10.06
C ASP A 116 2.08 15.74 10.09
N ILE A 117 1.87 16.26 11.31
CA ILE A 117 1.32 17.59 11.54
C ILE A 117 2.35 18.54 12.20
N THR A 118 3.61 18.13 12.30
CA THR A 118 4.66 18.85 13.06
C THR A 118 4.82 20.30 12.61
N ASN A 119 4.66 20.55 11.31
CA ASN A 119 4.81 21.89 10.71
C ASN A 119 3.54 22.74 10.77
N TYR A 120 2.41 22.16 11.16
CA TYR A 120 1.11 22.83 11.25
C TYR A 120 0.71 23.17 12.70
N ILE A 121 1.48 22.68 13.68
CA ILE A 121 1.28 22.99 15.10
C ILE A 121 2.22 24.11 15.55
N ARG A 122 1.75 24.93 16.48
CA ARG A 122 2.57 25.90 17.19
C ARG A 122 3.36 25.19 18.28
N LYS A 123 4.68 25.17 18.12
CA LYS A 123 5.66 24.65 19.08
C LYS A 123 5.89 25.64 20.22
N LYS A 124 4.83 25.93 21.00
CA LYS A 124 4.90 26.81 22.18
C LYS A 124 4.26 26.09 23.37
N ALA A 125 4.97 26.07 24.49
CA ALA A 125 4.50 25.44 25.71
C ALA A 125 3.16 26.02 26.16
N GLY A 126 2.19 25.15 26.46
CA GLY A 126 0.85 25.54 26.90
C GLY A 126 -0.05 26.17 25.82
N TYR A 127 0.43 26.34 24.58
CA TYR A 127 -0.43 26.82 23.49
C TYR A 127 -1.40 25.69 23.06
N PRO A 128 -2.72 25.96 23.02
CA PRO A 128 -3.70 24.96 22.58
C PRO A 128 -3.66 24.81 21.07
N ASN A 129 -3.17 23.66 20.59
CA ASN A 129 -3.20 23.31 19.18
C ASN A 129 -4.47 22.51 18.88
N HIS A 130 -5.23 22.95 17.89
CA HIS A 130 -6.51 22.36 17.54
C HIS A 130 -6.39 21.58 16.22
N VAL A 131 -6.54 20.27 16.28
CA VAL A 131 -6.51 19.40 15.11
C VAL A 131 -7.92 18.85 14.87
N VAL A 132 -8.50 19.17 13.73
CA VAL A 132 -9.85 18.73 13.37
C VAL A 132 -9.73 17.68 12.27
N MET A 133 -10.21 16.47 12.55
CA MET A 133 -10.38 15.44 11.53
C MET A 133 -11.85 15.36 11.16
N THR A 134 -12.15 15.71 9.91
CA THR A 134 -13.47 15.49 9.36
C THR A 134 -13.48 14.21 8.55
N TYR A 135 -14.51 13.39 8.75
CA TYR A 135 -14.76 12.21 7.92
C TYR A 135 -16.22 12.12 7.48
N ALA A 136 -16.47 11.31 6.46
CA ALA A 136 -17.81 11.04 5.93
C ALA A 136 -17.91 9.61 5.36
N LEU A 137 -19.15 9.14 5.19
CA LEU A 137 -19.47 7.85 4.54
C LEU A 137 -18.70 6.65 5.11
N THR A 138 -18.54 6.60 6.43
CA THR A 138 -17.87 5.52 7.16
C THR A 138 -18.87 4.50 7.67
N GLN A 139 -18.70 3.23 7.31
CA GLN A 139 -19.53 2.13 7.85
C GLN A 139 -18.97 1.56 9.17
N LYS A 140 -17.66 1.71 9.38
CA LYS A 140 -16.96 1.24 10.58
C LYS A 140 -16.66 2.41 11.52
N ARG A 141 -16.52 2.09 12.81
CA ARG A 141 -15.95 3.01 13.79
C ARG A 141 -14.44 3.09 13.57
N PHE A 142 -13.87 4.25 13.86
CA PHE A 142 -12.42 4.46 13.86
C PHE A 142 -12.02 5.09 15.18
N PHE A 143 -10.75 4.99 15.52
CA PHE A 143 -10.16 5.62 16.69
C PHE A 143 -8.99 6.47 16.26
N VAL A 144 -8.95 7.73 16.69
CA VAL A 144 -7.91 8.68 16.32
C VAL A 144 -7.16 9.16 17.57
N VAL A 145 -5.86 9.36 17.42
CA VAL A 145 -4.98 9.79 18.51
C VAL A 145 -3.78 10.57 17.95
N ALA A 146 -3.33 11.60 18.66
CA ALA A 146 -2.07 12.28 18.37
C ALA A 146 -0.94 11.72 19.24
N ASN A 147 0.17 11.37 18.61
CA ASN A 147 1.36 10.85 19.28
C ASN A 147 2.60 11.69 18.94
N LEU A 148 3.48 11.84 19.93
CA LEU A 148 4.86 12.23 19.72
C LEU A 148 5.65 10.99 19.31
N VAL A 149 6.38 11.09 18.20
CA VAL A 149 7.17 9.99 17.65
C VAL A 149 8.59 10.44 17.36
N GLU A 150 9.51 9.50 17.44
CA GLU A 150 10.89 9.64 17.01
C GLU A 150 11.07 8.93 15.67
N CYS A 151 11.32 9.68 14.60
CA CYS A 151 11.52 9.15 13.26
C CYS A 151 12.95 8.63 13.07
N THR A 152 13.08 7.52 12.33
CA THR A 152 14.37 6.99 11.89
C THR A 152 14.49 7.20 10.39
N ALA A 153 15.56 7.88 9.96
CA ALA A 153 15.83 8.10 8.55
C ALA A 153 16.21 6.78 7.84
N ILE A 154 15.96 6.71 6.53
CA ILE A 154 16.21 5.50 5.74
C ILE A 154 17.70 5.15 5.74
N GLU A 155 18.56 6.14 5.66
CA GLU A 155 20.02 5.98 5.70
C GLU A 155 20.45 5.30 7.00
N GLU A 156 19.85 5.69 8.13
CA GLU A 156 20.13 5.05 9.44
C GLU A 156 19.63 3.61 9.50
N LEU A 157 18.51 3.31 8.83
CA LEU A 157 17.99 1.96 8.71
C LEU A 157 18.91 1.09 7.84
N VAL A 158 19.35 1.59 6.68
CA VAL A 158 20.31 0.91 5.80
C VAL A 158 21.62 0.62 6.54
N ASP A 159 22.13 1.60 7.28
CA ASP A 159 23.32 1.47 8.12
C ASP A 159 23.16 0.41 9.22
N LYS A 160 21.96 0.32 9.82
CA LYS A 160 21.63 -0.77 10.73
C LYS A 160 21.60 -2.12 10.00
N LEU A 161 21.16 -2.19 8.74
CA LEU A 161 21.20 -3.42 7.94
C LEU A 161 22.63 -3.89 7.65
N LYS A 162 23.55 -2.96 7.39
CA LYS A 162 24.95 -3.26 7.14
C LYS A 162 25.67 -3.81 8.37
N ARG A 163 25.27 -3.39 9.58
CA ARG A 163 25.92 -3.79 10.84
C ARG A 163 25.33 -5.04 11.50
N ARG A 164 24.15 -5.49 11.09
CA ARG A 164 23.50 -6.68 11.66
C ARG A 164 24.00 -7.96 10.98
N LYS A 165 23.32 -9.07 11.26
CA LYS A 165 23.55 -10.35 10.58
C LYS A 165 23.39 -10.19 9.06
N THR A 166 24.28 -10.82 8.32
CA THR A 166 24.30 -10.89 6.87
C THR A 166 23.96 -12.31 6.42
N ILE A 167 23.56 -12.47 5.16
CA ILE A 167 23.58 -13.77 4.49
C ILE A 167 25.03 -13.93 4.00
N THR A 168 25.76 -14.89 4.55
CA THR A 168 27.18 -15.03 4.23
C THR A 168 27.38 -15.66 2.87
N LYS A 169 28.52 -15.34 2.23
CA LYS A 169 28.87 -15.91 0.93
C LYS A 169 28.86 -17.44 0.97
N GLU A 170 29.45 -18.02 2.02
CA GLU A 170 29.55 -19.46 2.20
C GLU A 170 28.17 -20.10 2.32
N GLN A 171 27.22 -19.44 2.98
CA GLN A 171 25.84 -19.92 3.07
C GLN A 171 25.20 -19.97 1.68
N VAL A 172 25.34 -18.91 0.88
CA VAL A 172 24.76 -18.86 -0.48
C VAL A 172 25.37 -19.94 -1.37
N LEU A 173 26.70 -20.09 -1.36
CA LEU A 173 27.40 -21.10 -2.14
C LEU A 173 27.00 -22.52 -1.74
N GLN A 174 26.87 -22.79 -0.44
CA GLN A 174 26.42 -24.09 0.05
C GLN A 174 24.98 -24.39 -0.36
N GLU A 175 24.08 -23.39 -0.31
CA GLU A 175 22.69 -23.53 -0.76
C GLU A 175 22.60 -23.78 -2.28
N MET A 176 23.43 -23.12 -3.08
CA MET A 176 23.51 -23.35 -4.53
C MET A 176 24.01 -24.75 -4.84
N LYS A 177 25.15 -25.14 -4.26
CA LYS A 177 25.76 -26.47 -4.45
C LYS A 177 24.82 -27.59 -4.02
N SER A 178 24.17 -27.46 -2.86
CA SER A 178 23.21 -28.46 -2.39
C SER A 178 22.01 -28.63 -3.33
N LYS A 179 21.59 -27.56 -4.03
CA LYS A 179 20.52 -27.65 -5.04
C LYS A 179 21.02 -28.22 -6.36
N ALA A 180 22.28 -28.00 -6.70
CA ALA A 180 22.90 -28.54 -7.91
C ALA A 180 23.21 -30.05 -7.81
N GLU A 181 23.43 -30.56 -6.60
CA GLU A 181 23.63 -31.98 -6.32
C GLU A 181 22.32 -32.78 -6.24
N ASP A 182 21.16 -32.12 -6.35
CA ASP A 182 19.86 -32.78 -6.38
C ASP A 182 19.66 -33.55 -7.70
N ALA A 183 19.60 -34.87 -7.60
CA ALA A 183 19.51 -35.76 -8.75
C ALA A 183 18.22 -35.58 -9.58
N ASP A 184 17.18 -35.00 -8.99
CA ASP A 184 15.90 -34.75 -9.67
C ASP A 184 15.88 -33.40 -10.40
N ILE A 185 16.91 -32.55 -10.26
CA ILE A 185 16.96 -31.20 -10.81
C ILE A 185 18.17 -31.02 -11.72
N VAL A 186 17.93 -30.76 -13.01
CA VAL A 186 19.00 -30.31 -13.92
C VAL A 186 19.27 -28.84 -13.65
N ALA A 187 20.28 -28.55 -12.84
CA ALA A 187 20.70 -27.18 -12.59
C ALA A 187 21.43 -26.61 -13.82
N THR A 188 20.95 -25.46 -14.29
CA THR A 188 21.54 -24.71 -15.40
C THR A 188 22.09 -23.39 -14.90
N SER A 189 23.02 -22.79 -15.64
CA SER A 189 23.51 -21.45 -15.34
C SER A 189 22.38 -20.42 -15.42
N THR A 190 22.45 -19.40 -14.58
CA THR A 190 21.42 -18.36 -14.45
C THR A 190 22.04 -17.00 -14.69
N VAL A 191 21.42 -16.19 -15.55
CA VAL A 191 21.79 -14.77 -15.71
C VAL A 191 21.17 -13.97 -14.57
N MET A 192 22.00 -13.32 -13.75
CA MET A 192 21.57 -12.47 -12.65
C MET A 192 21.81 -11.00 -12.97
N SER A 193 20.82 -10.15 -12.71
CA SER A 193 20.94 -8.70 -12.86
C SER A 193 21.61 -8.06 -11.64
N LEU A 194 22.56 -7.17 -11.88
CA LEU A 194 23.18 -6.30 -10.86
C LEU A 194 22.39 -4.99 -10.67
N LYS A 195 21.29 -4.80 -11.40
CA LYS A 195 20.34 -3.70 -11.24
C LYS A 195 19.24 -4.08 -10.26
N CYS A 196 18.83 -3.10 -9.47
CA CYS A 196 17.71 -3.21 -8.57
C CYS A 196 16.40 -3.30 -9.37
N PRO A 197 15.51 -4.27 -9.10
CA PRO A 197 14.23 -4.38 -9.79
C PRO A 197 13.27 -3.22 -9.51
N LEU A 198 13.52 -2.42 -8.45
CA LEU A 198 12.69 -1.28 -8.07
C LEU A 198 13.15 0.04 -8.70
N SER A 199 14.44 0.37 -8.58
CA SER A 199 14.97 1.64 -9.08
C SER A 199 15.53 1.53 -10.49
N THR A 200 15.74 0.31 -11.01
CA THR A 200 16.46 0.02 -12.27
C THR A 200 17.91 0.51 -12.31
N GLN A 201 18.41 1.04 -11.20
CA GLN A 201 19.79 1.46 -11.00
C GLN A 201 20.64 0.30 -10.47
N ARG A 202 21.97 0.40 -10.60
CA ARG A 202 22.89 -0.58 -10.00
C ARG A 202 22.63 -0.64 -8.50
N ILE A 203 22.59 -1.86 -7.96
CA ILE A 203 22.41 -2.07 -6.53
C ILE A 203 23.62 -1.53 -5.78
N GLU A 204 23.40 -0.72 -4.74
CA GLU A 204 24.47 -0.23 -3.87
C GLU A 204 24.57 -1.08 -2.59
N VAL A 205 23.43 -1.48 -2.04
CA VAL A 205 23.37 -2.33 -0.85
C VAL A 205 22.48 -3.54 -1.16
N PRO A 206 23.06 -4.68 -1.58
CA PRO A 206 22.29 -5.86 -1.97
C PRO A 206 21.63 -6.47 -0.75
N CYS A 207 20.30 -6.48 -0.75
CA CYS A 207 19.54 -7.11 0.31
C CYS A 207 18.43 -8.00 -0.23
N ARG A 208 18.09 -9.00 0.58
CA ARG A 208 16.90 -9.85 0.43
C ARG A 208 16.45 -10.34 1.80
N SER A 209 15.24 -10.87 1.88
CA SER A 209 14.77 -11.54 3.10
C SER A 209 15.49 -12.89 3.26
N VAL A 210 15.76 -13.28 4.50
CA VAL A 210 16.20 -14.65 4.83
C VAL A 210 15.16 -15.72 4.45
N LEU A 211 13.92 -15.31 4.18
CA LEU A 211 12.83 -16.19 3.72
C LEU A 211 12.77 -16.33 2.20
N CYS A 212 13.62 -15.58 1.47
CA CYS A 212 13.69 -15.65 0.02
C CYS A 212 14.37 -16.96 -0.42
N THR A 213 13.85 -17.56 -1.49
CA THR A 213 14.41 -18.76 -2.11
C THR A 213 15.14 -18.48 -3.42
N HIS A 214 15.36 -17.20 -3.73
CA HIS A 214 16.08 -16.70 -4.90
C HIS A 214 17.34 -15.95 -4.46
N ASN A 215 18.32 -15.85 -5.36
CA ASN A 215 19.58 -15.14 -5.11
C ASN A 215 19.59 -13.70 -5.63
N GLN A 216 18.68 -13.34 -6.55
CA GLN A 216 18.52 -11.97 -7.03
C GLN A 216 18.22 -11.02 -5.86
N CYS A 217 19.07 -10.02 -5.66
CA CYS A 217 18.89 -9.01 -4.62
C CYS A 217 18.15 -7.78 -5.15
N PHE A 218 17.69 -6.95 -4.22
CA PHE A 218 17.22 -5.60 -4.47
C PHE A 218 17.97 -4.62 -3.59
N ASP A 219 17.98 -3.35 -3.99
CA ASP A 219 18.66 -2.31 -3.24
C ASP A 219 17.90 -1.94 -1.96
N ALA A 220 18.62 -1.92 -0.83
CA ALA A 220 18.04 -1.67 0.48
C ALA A 220 17.38 -0.29 0.59
N SER A 221 18.05 0.76 0.12
CA SER A 221 17.54 2.14 0.18
C SER A 221 16.24 2.27 -0.62
N SER A 222 16.27 1.76 -1.86
CA SER A 222 15.12 1.76 -2.77
C SER A 222 13.92 1.02 -2.18
N PHE A 223 14.16 -0.15 -1.58
CA PHE A 223 13.11 -0.93 -0.94
C PHE A 223 12.52 -0.21 0.28
N LEU A 224 13.36 0.34 1.17
CA LEU A 224 12.88 1.05 2.35
C LEU A 224 12.14 2.34 2.01
N GLN A 225 12.54 3.06 0.96
CA GLN A 225 11.78 4.22 0.44
C GLN A 225 10.38 3.83 -0.01
N LEU A 226 10.26 2.71 -0.75
CA LEU A 226 8.95 2.18 -1.15
C LEU A 226 8.10 1.82 0.08
N GLN A 227 8.69 1.14 1.08
CA GLN A 227 7.97 0.75 2.29
C GLN A 227 7.59 1.94 3.18
N GLU A 228 8.36 3.03 3.19
CA GLU A 228 8.00 4.25 3.92
C GLU A 228 6.78 4.96 3.29
N GLN A 229 6.66 4.91 1.96
CA GLN A 229 5.54 5.49 1.24
C GLN A 229 4.27 4.63 1.36
N ALA A 230 4.40 3.33 1.14
CA ALA A 230 3.30 2.37 1.16
C ALA A 230 3.79 1.03 1.73
N PRO A 231 3.68 0.81 3.06
CA PRO A 231 4.21 -0.39 3.71
C PRO A 231 3.39 -1.62 3.31
N THR A 232 3.90 -2.35 2.32
CA THR A 232 3.34 -3.61 1.82
C THR A 232 4.15 -4.80 2.30
N TRP A 233 5.43 -4.58 2.59
CA TRP A 233 6.39 -5.56 3.07
C TRP A 233 6.35 -6.87 2.26
N SER A 234 6.39 -6.74 0.94
CA SER A 234 6.43 -7.86 -0.01
C SER A 234 7.71 -7.79 -0.83
N CYS A 235 8.41 -8.91 -0.96
CA CYS A 235 9.65 -9.00 -1.73
C CYS A 235 9.37 -8.65 -3.22
N PRO A 236 10.12 -7.72 -3.84
CA PRO A 236 9.88 -7.32 -5.22
C PRO A 236 10.26 -8.40 -6.25
N VAL A 237 10.95 -9.45 -5.85
CA VAL A 237 11.39 -10.54 -6.74
C VAL A 237 10.43 -11.74 -6.67
N CYS A 238 10.08 -12.20 -5.46
CA CYS A 238 9.26 -13.41 -5.29
C CYS A 238 7.90 -13.18 -4.63
N ALA A 239 7.52 -11.92 -4.38
CA ALA A 239 6.26 -11.50 -3.73
C ALA A 239 6.01 -12.05 -2.30
N LYS A 240 6.92 -12.85 -1.74
CA LYS A 240 6.83 -13.36 -0.36
C LYS A 240 6.76 -12.21 0.64
N SER A 241 5.93 -12.39 1.66
CA SER A 241 5.84 -11.46 2.79
C SER A 241 7.19 -11.40 3.53
N THR A 242 7.58 -10.20 3.93
CA THR A 242 8.84 -9.91 4.63
C THR A 242 8.58 -8.90 5.75
N SER A 243 9.62 -8.56 6.49
CA SER A 243 9.66 -7.50 7.48
C SER A 243 11.06 -6.91 7.51
N TYR A 244 11.21 -5.73 8.08
CA TYR A 244 12.52 -5.09 8.26
C TYR A 244 13.53 -6.02 8.94
N GLU A 245 13.10 -6.76 9.96
CA GLU A 245 13.92 -7.68 10.76
C GLU A 245 14.40 -8.89 9.95
N SER A 246 13.62 -9.33 8.96
CA SER A 246 13.95 -10.48 8.11
C SER A 246 14.85 -10.16 6.92
N LEU A 247 14.93 -8.89 6.52
CA LEU A 247 15.89 -8.46 5.52
C LEU A 247 17.31 -8.74 6.04
N ASN A 248 18.27 -9.04 5.18
CA ASN A 248 19.71 -9.09 5.48
C ASN A 248 20.50 -8.64 4.23
N VAL A 249 21.73 -8.15 4.43
CA VAL A 249 22.66 -7.91 3.30
C VAL A 249 23.20 -9.24 2.80
N ASP A 250 23.23 -9.44 1.49
CA ASP A 250 23.75 -10.65 0.85
C ASP A 250 25.20 -10.45 0.43
N GLN A 251 26.14 -11.09 1.13
CA GLN A 251 27.57 -10.92 0.89
C GLN A 251 28.03 -11.53 -0.43
N TYR A 252 27.35 -12.54 -0.95
CA TYR A 252 27.70 -13.12 -2.24
C TYR A 252 27.46 -12.12 -3.37
N VAL A 253 26.30 -11.47 -3.38
CA VAL A 253 26.00 -10.42 -4.37
C VAL A 253 26.82 -9.15 -4.11
N ASP A 254 27.09 -8.80 -2.84
CA ASP A 254 27.95 -7.68 -2.47
C ASP A 254 29.36 -7.84 -3.03
N ASP A 255 29.96 -9.03 -2.90
CA ASP A 255 31.27 -9.36 -3.48
C ASP A 255 31.27 -9.19 -5.00
N ILE A 256 30.22 -9.65 -5.70
CA ILE A 256 30.09 -9.51 -7.16
C ILE A 256 30.01 -8.02 -7.54
N LEU A 257 29.22 -7.23 -6.81
CA LEU A 257 29.06 -5.80 -7.07
C LEU A 257 30.37 -5.03 -6.91
N HIS A 258 31.22 -5.40 -5.94
CA HIS A 258 32.55 -4.81 -5.73
C HIS A 258 33.60 -5.34 -6.71
N SER A 259 33.42 -6.55 -7.23
CA SER A 259 34.35 -7.19 -8.17
C SER A 259 34.05 -6.87 -9.65
N THR A 260 32.96 -6.17 -9.93
CA THR A 260 32.55 -5.80 -11.29
C THR A 260 32.52 -4.28 -11.50
N PRO A 261 32.97 -3.77 -12.67
CA PRO A 261 32.81 -2.36 -13.03
C PRO A 261 31.35 -1.90 -13.04
N HIS A 262 31.13 -0.59 -12.90
CA HIS A 262 29.78 -0.01 -12.87
C HIS A 262 28.98 -0.18 -14.17
N ASP A 263 29.62 -0.40 -15.32
CA ASP A 263 28.96 -0.64 -16.63
C ASP A 263 28.49 -2.09 -16.83
N VAL A 264 28.91 -3.02 -15.96
CA VAL A 264 28.44 -4.41 -15.99
C VAL A 264 27.08 -4.49 -15.31
N GLU A 265 26.05 -4.82 -16.06
CA GLU A 265 24.67 -4.83 -15.56
C GLU A 265 24.17 -6.23 -15.16
N GLN A 266 24.85 -7.29 -15.60
CA GLN A 266 24.45 -8.67 -15.38
C GLN A 266 25.67 -9.60 -15.35
N VAL A 267 25.54 -10.72 -14.65
CA VAL A 267 26.54 -11.79 -14.56
C VAL A 267 25.89 -13.14 -14.82
N ILE A 268 26.67 -14.11 -15.28
CA ILE A 268 26.24 -15.51 -15.38
C ILE A 268 26.66 -16.21 -14.10
N ILE A 269 25.75 -16.95 -13.48
CA ILE A 269 25.98 -17.71 -12.25
C ILE A 269 25.79 -19.19 -12.53
N GLU A 270 26.85 -19.95 -12.35
CA GLU A 270 26.85 -21.40 -12.47
C GLU A 270 26.15 -22.08 -11.28
N PRO A 271 25.66 -23.32 -11.44
CA PRO A 271 25.00 -24.06 -10.35
C PRO A 271 25.82 -24.23 -9.07
N ASP A 272 27.16 -24.23 -9.18
CA ASP A 272 28.07 -24.31 -8.03
C ASP A 272 28.34 -22.95 -7.37
N GLY A 273 27.77 -21.88 -7.93
CA GLY A 273 27.89 -20.50 -7.47
C GLY A 273 29.11 -19.75 -8.00
N GLN A 274 29.91 -20.35 -8.88
CA GLN A 274 30.89 -19.58 -9.65
C GLN A 274 30.16 -18.59 -10.56
N TRP A 275 30.74 -17.40 -10.76
CA TRP A 275 30.14 -16.39 -11.62
C TRP A 275 31.16 -15.88 -12.64
N SER A 276 30.67 -15.55 -13.84
CA SER A 276 31.45 -14.97 -14.93
C SER A 276 30.76 -13.71 -15.47
N ASN A 277 31.57 -12.81 -16.05
CA ASN A 277 31.05 -11.69 -16.80
C ASN A 277 30.74 -12.17 -18.24
N PRO A 278 29.54 -11.90 -18.78
CA PRO A 278 29.20 -12.27 -20.16
C PRO A 278 30.20 -11.75 -21.21
N LYS A 279 30.89 -10.64 -20.93
CA LYS A 279 31.90 -10.07 -21.84
C LYS A 279 33.23 -10.83 -21.84
N ASP A 280 33.54 -11.59 -20.79
CA ASP A 280 34.83 -12.28 -20.64
C ASP A 280 34.86 -13.62 -21.41
N GLU A 281 33.71 -14.27 -21.62
CA GLU A 281 33.63 -15.54 -22.35
C GLU A 281 33.96 -15.41 -23.85
N VAL A 282 33.88 -14.21 -24.42
CA VAL A 282 34.24 -13.95 -25.82
C VAL A 282 35.78 -13.85 -26.02
N ALA A 283 36.56 -13.80 -24.94
CA ALA A 283 38.02 -13.59 -25.02
C ALA A 283 38.87 -14.89 -24.90
N VAL A 284 38.27 -16.06 -24.63
CA VAL A 284 39.00 -17.30 -24.29
C VAL A 284 38.99 -18.37 -25.40
N THR A 285 38.58 -18.03 -26.63
CA THR A 285 38.90 -18.86 -27.81
C THR A 285 40.13 -18.29 -28.52
N GLY A 286 41.31 -18.68 -28.06
CA GLY A 286 42.58 -18.33 -28.70
C GLY A 286 42.64 -18.85 -30.16
N PRO A 287 43.13 -18.05 -31.13
CA PRO A 287 43.32 -18.51 -32.50
C PRO A 287 44.64 -19.29 -32.58
N GLY A 288 44.55 -20.61 -32.48
CA GLY A 288 45.73 -21.45 -32.44
C GLY A 288 45.45 -22.93 -32.64
N SER A 289 44.62 -23.28 -33.61
CA SER A 289 44.68 -24.62 -34.19
C SER A 289 44.53 -24.54 -35.70
N VAL A 290 45.55 -25.09 -36.34
CA VAL A 290 45.88 -25.03 -37.76
C VAL A 290 44.92 -25.96 -38.50
N THR A 291 44.18 -25.45 -39.48
CA THR A 291 43.54 -26.28 -40.51
C THR A 291 44.24 -26.02 -41.85
N PRO A 292 44.67 -27.05 -42.59
CA PRO A 292 45.32 -26.88 -43.87
C PRO A 292 44.29 -26.42 -44.91
N ALA A 293 44.67 -25.43 -45.70
CA ALA A 293 43.95 -25.03 -46.90
C ALA A 293 44.00 -26.15 -47.94
N THR A 294 42.84 -26.53 -48.44
CA THR A 294 42.69 -27.11 -49.78
C THR A 294 41.49 -26.44 -50.43
N ASP A 295 41.78 -25.65 -51.46
CA ASP A 295 40.86 -25.22 -52.51
C ASP A 295 40.27 -26.46 -53.22
N ASP A 296 38.95 -26.49 -53.44
CA ASP A 296 38.35 -26.34 -54.77
C ASP A 296 36.82 -26.63 -54.73
N ASP A 297 36.15 -26.04 -55.72
CA ASP A 297 34.73 -25.83 -55.96
C ASP A 297 33.74 -26.98 -55.71
N ASP A 298 32.52 -26.63 -55.25
CA ASP A 298 31.26 -27.07 -55.87
C ASP A 298 30.05 -26.25 -55.36
N LEU A 299 29.61 -25.30 -56.20
CA LEU A 299 28.33 -24.59 -56.15
C LEU A 299 27.35 -25.31 -57.09
N ILE A 300 26.26 -25.96 -56.61
CA ILE A 300 24.90 -25.92 -57.21
C ILE A 300 23.78 -26.24 -56.17
N GLU A 301 23.03 -25.19 -55.88
CA GLU A 301 21.60 -24.96 -55.55
C GLU A 301 20.52 -26.07 -55.73
N ILE A 302 19.63 -26.26 -54.73
CA ILE A 302 18.21 -26.67 -54.93
C ILE A 302 17.25 -25.99 -53.91
N LYS A 303 16.48 -25.01 -54.43
CA LYS A 303 15.06 -24.61 -54.26
C LYS A 303 14.24 -24.92 -52.98
N GLU A 304 13.59 -23.86 -52.47
CA GLU A 304 12.37 -23.86 -51.64
C GLU A 304 11.14 -24.49 -52.31
N PRO A 305 10.17 -24.99 -51.51
CA PRO A 305 8.81 -24.42 -51.61
C PRO A 305 7.98 -24.35 -50.30
N GLY A 306 7.42 -23.15 -50.01
CA GLY A 306 6.07 -22.87 -49.42
C GLY A 306 5.78 -23.24 -47.94
N VAL A 307 4.96 -22.56 -47.12
CA VAL A 307 3.78 -21.69 -47.37
C VAL A 307 3.41 -20.86 -46.10
N THR A 308 3.09 -19.59 -46.32
CA THR A 308 2.20 -18.62 -45.58
C THR A 308 2.59 -17.83 -44.31
N PRO A 309 2.10 -16.56 -44.20
CA PRO A 309 2.51 -15.59 -43.18
C PRO A 309 1.49 -15.43 -42.04
N VAL A 310 1.97 -15.13 -40.82
CA VAL A 310 1.12 -14.57 -39.74
C VAL A 310 1.81 -13.37 -39.06
N LYS A 311 1.22 -12.21 -39.38
CA LYS A 311 1.05 -10.95 -38.63
C LYS A 311 1.87 -10.71 -37.34
N GLN A 312 2.75 -9.72 -37.41
CA GLN A 312 3.46 -9.08 -36.31
C GLN A 312 2.66 -7.84 -35.86
N GLU A 313 2.33 -7.70 -34.57
CA GLU A 313 1.78 -6.46 -34.01
C GLU A 313 2.83 -5.72 -33.17
N HIS A 314 3.03 -4.46 -33.53
CA HIS A 314 3.83 -3.45 -32.85
C HIS A 314 3.02 -2.82 -31.70
N LEU A 315 3.64 -2.65 -30.53
CA LEU A 315 3.17 -1.73 -29.49
C LEU A 315 3.96 -0.41 -29.60
N PRO A 316 3.29 0.77 -29.58
CA PRO A 316 3.99 2.05 -29.71
C PRO A 316 4.42 2.60 -28.34
N ALA A 317 5.63 3.16 -28.34
CA ALA A 317 6.15 4.06 -27.32
C ALA A 317 5.36 5.38 -27.31
N ILE A 318 5.10 5.93 -26.12
CA ILE A 318 4.54 7.28 -25.95
C ILE A 318 5.69 8.21 -25.54
N ASP A 319 5.97 9.14 -26.46
CA ASP A 319 6.91 10.24 -26.35
C ASP A 319 6.26 11.43 -25.61
N LEU A 320 7.04 12.16 -24.82
CA LEU A 320 6.58 13.20 -23.88
C LEU A 320 7.10 14.57 -24.35
N LEU A 321 6.22 15.44 -24.86
CA LEU A 321 6.53 16.86 -25.07
C LEU A 321 5.37 17.77 -24.60
N GLN A 322 5.65 18.49 -23.51
CA GLN A 322 5.56 19.94 -23.31
C GLN A 322 4.63 20.82 -24.20
N GLN A 323 3.69 21.53 -23.54
CA GLN A 323 3.41 22.99 -23.56
C GLN A 323 1.91 23.39 -23.57
N THR A 324 1.67 24.55 -22.93
CA THR A 324 0.42 25.27 -22.61
C THR A 324 -0.33 25.85 -23.83
N PRO A 325 -1.60 26.30 -23.66
CA PRO A 325 -1.83 27.75 -23.48
C PRO A 325 -2.99 28.13 -22.52
N ALA A 326 -2.97 29.40 -22.11
CA ALA A 326 -4.02 30.11 -21.38
C ALA A 326 -5.10 30.67 -22.34
N THR A 327 -6.35 30.80 -21.88
CA THR A 327 -7.14 32.04 -21.73
C THR A 327 -8.66 31.77 -21.61
N SER A 328 -9.24 32.26 -20.51
CA SER A 328 -10.57 32.88 -20.28
C SER A 328 -11.73 32.75 -21.29
N ARG A 329 -12.94 32.46 -20.77
CA ARG A 329 -14.11 33.38 -20.63
C ARG A 329 -15.51 32.75 -20.90
N GLU A 330 -16.40 32.97 -19.91
CA GLU A 330 -17.89 33.06 -19.89
C GLU A 330 -18.86 31.89 -20.22
N GLN A 331 -19.60 31.48 -19.17
CA GLN A 331 -21.07 31.47 -18.96
C GLN A 331 -22.10 31.11 -20.07
N SER A 332 -22.88 30.07 -19.73
CA SER A 332 -24.37 29.98 -19.76
C SER A 332 -25.12 29.16 -20.82
N SER A 333 -25.98 28.27 -20.28
CA SER A 333 -27.36 27.89 -20.67
C SER A 333 -27.70 26.97 -21.87
N THR A 334 -28.33 25.85 -21.49
CA THR A 334 -29.60 25.23 -21.98
C THR A 334 -29.67 24.29 -23.20
N TRP A 335 -30.26 23.12 -22.89
CA TRP A 335 -31.24 22.28 -23.63
C TRP A 335 -30.80 21.15 -24.59
N SER A 336 -31.24 19.94 -24.20
CA SER A 336 -31.96 18.85 -24.93
C SER A 336 -31.51 18.48 -26.36
N THR A 337 -31.48 17.23 -26.86
CA THR A 337 -32.35 16.05 -26.66
C THR A 337 -31.73 14.85 -27.41
N ASN A 338 -31.90 13.64 -26.88
CA ASN A 338 -32.00 12.31 -27.54
C ASN A 338 -31.12 11.93 -28.76
N LYS A 339 -30.34 10.83 -28.62
CA LYS A 339 -30.38 9.64 -29.52
C LYS A 339 -29.55 8.46 -28.96
N ARG A 340 -29.96 7.25 -29.39
CA ARG A 340 -29.84 5.88 -28.83
C ARG A 340 -28.43 5.25 -28.75
N PRO A 341 -28.26 4.14 -27.99
CA PRO A 341 -26.96 3.56 -27.62
C PRO A 341 -26.41 2.55 -28.64
N ALA A 342 -25.08 2.40 -28.67
CA ALA A 342 -24.36 1.36 -29.40
C ALA A 342 -24.07 0.15 -28.47
N PRO A 343 -24.04 -1.10 -28.99
CA PRO A 343 -23.89 -2.30 -28.18
C PRO A 343 -22.44 -2.51 -27.74
N VAL A 344 -22.22 -2.68 -26.44
CA VAL A 344 -20.94 -3.12 -25.86
C VAL A 344 -20.97 -4.65 -25.82
N ILE A 345 -19.93 -5.27 -26.40
CA ILE A 345 -19.68 -6.70 -26.33
C ILE A 345 -18.99 -6.95 -24.98
N ASP A 346 -19.67 -7.67 -24.10
CA ASP A 346 -19.15 -8.15 -22.83
C ASP A 346 -18.46 -9.50 -23.05
N LEU A 347 -17.17 -9.58 -22.73
CA LEU A 347 -16.34 -10.78 -22.78
C LEU A 347 -15.77 -11.08 -21.40
N THR A 348 -16.67 -11.38 -20.44
CA THR A 348 -16.29 -12.16 -19.26
C THR A 348 -17.23 -13.35 -19.12
N GLY A 349 -16.87 -14.44 -19.78
CA GLY A 349 -17.31 -15.78 -19.42
C GLY A 349 -16.36 -16.41 -18.40
N SER A 350 -16.92 -17.33 -17.61
CA SER A 350 -16.32 -18.12 -16.53
C SER A 350 -16.10 -17.36 -15.22
N ASP A 351 -16.48 -17.85 -14.04
CA ASP A 351 -16.95 -19.18 -13.62
C ASP A 351 -17.42 -18.99 -12.16
N ASP A 352 -18.64 -19.38 -11.79
CA ASP A 352 -18.95 -19.71 -10.39
C ASP A 352 -20.31 -20.43 -10.31
N ASP A 353 -20.22 -21.69 -9.89
CA ASP A 353 -21.32 -22.49 -9.36
C ASP A 353 -21.81 -21.87 -8.05
N ASP A 354 -23.08 -21.46 -7.95
CA ASP A 354 -23.81 -21.65 -6.70
C ASP A 354 -25.34 -21.72 -6.90
N ASP A 355 -25.91 -22.75 -6.28
CA ASP A 355 -27.31 -23.13 -6.27
C ASP A 355 -28.07 -22.25 -5.27
N SER A 356 -29.09 -21.50 -5.70
CA SER A 356 -30.07 -20.87 -4.80
C SER A 356 -31.37 -20.45 -5.50
N PRO A 357 -32.54 -20.60 -4.84
CA PRO A 357 -33.83 -20.71 -5.52
C PRO A 357 -34.49 -19.37 -5.92
N ILE A 358 -35.30 -19.48 -6.97
CA ILE A 358 -36.05 -18.46 -7.71
C ILE A 358 -37.01 -17.65 -6.81
N ARG A 359 -36.91 -16.30 -6.82
CA ARG A 359 -37.93 -15.39 -6.28
C ARG A 359 -38.90 -14.93 -7.39
N PRO A 360 -40.21 -14.84 -7.13
CA PRO A 360 -41.19 -14.43 -8.14
C PRO A 360 -41.17 -12.89 -8.38
N PRO A 361 -41.49 -12.43 -9.61
CA PRO A 361 -41.38 -11.02 -9.97
C PRO A 361 -42.52 -10.15 -9.41
N LYS A 362 -42.15 -8.98 -8.87
CA LYS A 362 -43.04 -7.90 -8.45
C LYS A 362 -43.62 -7.19 -9.69
N ARG A 363 -44.95 -7.22 -9.86
CA ARG A 363 -45.67 -6.41 -10.86
C ARG A 363 -45.73 -4.93 -10.46
N GLN A 364 -45.55 -4.07 -11.45
CA GLN A 364 -45.74 -2.61 -11.36
C GLN A 364 -47.23 -2.25 -11.22
N ALA A 365 -47.48 -1.19 -10.45
CA ALA A 365 -48.80 -0.65 -10.18
C ALA A 365 -49.35 0.18 -11.37
N VAL A 366 -50.64 0.01 -11.65
CA VAL A 366 -51.44 0.92 -12.48
C VAL A 366 -52.60 1.43 -11.64
N GLN A 367 -52.79 2.74 -11.66
CA GLN A 367 -53.75 3.52 -10.88
C GLN A 367 -55.05 3.69 -11.69
N MET A 368 -56.22 3.38 -11.11
CA MET A 368 -57.54 3.81 -11.62
C MET A 368 -58.51 4.03 -10.45
N HIS A 369 -59.17 5.19 -10.49
CA HIS A 369 -60.19 5.70 -9.56
C HIS A 369 -61.53 4.95 -9.65
N ARG A 370 -62.26 4.76 -8.54
CA ARG A 370 -63.63 5.33 -8.27
C ARG A 370 -64.36 4.71 -7.05
N THR A 371 -64.81 5.60 -6.15
CA THR A 371 -66.10 5.69 -5.41
C THR A 371 -66.80 4.44 -4.80
N LEU A 372 -66.83 4.41 -3.44
CA LEU A 372 -67.93 4.18 -2.45
C LEU A 372 -69.25 3.48 -2.87
N PRO A 373 -69.94 2.68 -1.99
CA PRO A 373 -70.45 3.19 -0.69
C PRO A 373 -70.63 2.22 0.52
N ARG A 374 -70.75 2.85 1.70
CA ARG A 374 -71.59 2.60 2.92
C ARG A 374 -71.88 1.17 3.43
N GLN A 375 -71.59 0.95 4.73
CA GLN A 375 -72.55 0.80 5.85
C GLN A 375 -71.75 0.69 7.18
N ASP A 376 -71.95 1.61 8.13
CA ASP A 376 -72.71 1.44 9.40
C ASP A 376 -72.27 0.22 10.23
N SER A 377 -72.11 0.23 11.55
CA SER A 377 -72.10 1.22 12.63
C SER A 377 -71.84 0.40 13.90
N ARG A 378 -71.01 0.89 14.84
CA ARG A 378 -71.25 0.84 16.30
C ARG A 378 -70.05 1.33 17.10
N SER A 379 -70.33 2.39 17.86
CA SER A 379 -69.52 3.05 18.86
C SER A 379 -69.67 2.37 20.23
N SER A 380 -68.65 2.45 21.07
CA SER A 380 -68.81 2.49 22.54
C SER A 380 -67.61 3.23 23.15
N TYR A 381 -67.83 4.48 23.52
CA TYR A 381 -67.01 5.28 24.45
C TYR A 381 -67.70 5.26 25.82
N THR A 382 -66.92 5.17 26.90
CA THR A 382 -67.27 5.79 28.19
C THR A 382 -66.01 6.40 28.80
N GLY A 383 -66.11 7.69 29.14
CA GLY A 383 -65.08 8.46 29.84
C GLY A 383 -65.42 8.65 31.32
N GLY A 384 -64.47 9.22 32.07
CA GLY A 384 -64.65 9.68 33.44
C GLY A 384 -63.50 10.59 33.87
N TYR A 385 -63.81 11.86 34.13
CA TYR A 385 -62.93 12.87 34.74
C TYR A 385 -63.20 12.96 36.25
N SER A 386 -62.18 13.28 37.06
CA SER A 386 -62.32 13.95 38.37
C SER A 386 -60.99 14.61 38.79
N LEU A 387 -61.06 15.89 39.16
CA LEU A 387 -60.01 16.74 39.75
C LEU A 387 -60.16 16.78 41.28
N PRO A 388 -59.10 17.08 42.07
CA PRO A 388 -59.22 17.41 43.49
C PRO A 388 -59.13 18.94 43.76
N PRO A 389 -59.58 19.43 44.94
CA PRO A 389 -59.65 20.85 45.26
C PRO A 389 -58.44 21.39 46.04
N PHE A 390 -58.29 22.72 45.98
CA PHE A 390 -57.40 23.59 46.75
C PHE A 390 -57.77 23.65 48.26
N VAL A 391 -56.75 23.81 49.12
CA VAL A 391 -56.86 24.47 50.43
C VAL A 391 -55.60 25.34 50.65
N ALA A 392 -55.83 26.55 51.15
CA ALA A 392 -54.84 27.51 51.64
C ALA A 392 -54.83 27.50 53.19
N ASP A 393 -53.71 27.99 53.74
CA ASP A 393 -53.25 28.05 55.15
C ASP A 393 -52.76 26.75 55.80
#